data_AF-A0A0G0G622-F1
#
_entry.id   AF-A0A0G0G622-F1
#
_cell.length_a   1.000
_cell.length_b   1.000
_cell.length_c   1.000
_cell.angle_alpha   90.00
_cell.angle_beta   90.00
_cell.angle_gamma   90.00
#
_symmetry.space_group_name_H-M   'P 1'
#
loop_
_entity.id
_entity.type
_entity.pdbx_description
1 polymer ?
#
loop_
_entity_poly.entity_id
_entity_poly.type
_entity_poly.pdbx_seq_one_letter_code
_entity_poly.pdbx_strand_id
1 'polypeptide(L)'
;MTVLDAYSWMLKGDKSLRSVIEKAYHVRPELGYIGRLIKEDGISSLEKIGPKVFTPIIMMRAERLSSAKEILKQIGKCLVEPKFDGFRLQVHLRSDPLGSDLIKVKLFSRSLEDVTYMYPDIVEGVKKQVKAKEIIFEGEAIGYNVKTGAFLPFQETVQRKRKYEIEATAKEIPLRLFSFELLYLNGKNFINKSFIERRKALEDSIKTTKNLSKETVALADQEKVDRPARLEDLFDKRVKDGLEGIIAKKIDGVY
;
A
#
# COMPACT_ATOMS: atom_id res chain seq x y z
N MET A 1 20.17 -17.96 13.80
CA MET A 1 19.44 -18.59 12.69
C MET A 1 18.00 -18.12 12.75
N THR A 2 17.46 -17.52 11.69
CA THR A 2 16.04 -17.10 11.67
C THR A 2 15.13 -18.30 11.38
N VAL A 3 13.81 -18.17 11.57
CA VAL A 3 12.87 -19.25 11.22
C VAL A 3 12.93 -19.59 9.72
N LEU A 4 13.11 -18.59 8.85
CA LEU A 4 13.23 -18.81 7.41
C LEU A 4 14.52 -19.58 7.06
N ASP A 5 15.64 -19.27 7.74
CA ASP A 5 16.87 -20.04 7.60
C ASP A 5 16.65 -21.49 8.06
N ALA A 6 15.95 -21.69 9.18
CA ALA A 6 15.69 -23.02 9.73
C ALA A 6 14.87 -23.89 8.76
N TYR A 7 13.93 -23.32 8.01
CA TYR A 7 13.21 -24.04 6.94
C TYR A 7 14.12 -24.48 5.79
N SER A 8 15.08 -23.65 5.38
CA SER A 8 16.09 -24.04 4.38
C SER A 8 16.95 -25.19 4.89
N TRP A 9 17.42 -25.07 6.14
CA TRP A 9 18.22 -26.11 6.79
C TRP A 9 17.47 -27.44 6.91
N MET A 10 16.19 -27.40 7.27
CA MET A 10 15.34 -28.60 7.36
C MET A 10 15.27 -29.37 6.03
N LEU A 11 15.30 -28.67 4.89
CA LEU A 11 15.18 -29.29 3.56
C LEU A 11 16.52 -29.68 2.93
N LYS A 12 17.58 -28.89 3.14
CA LYS A 12 18.86 -29.01 2.41
C LYS A 12 20.11 -29.03 3.29
N GLY A 13 20.00 -28.76 4.59
CA GLY A 13 21.15 -28.67 5.49
C GLY A 13 21.99 -27.40 5.30
N ASP A 14 21.47 -26.39 4.61
CA ASP A 14 22.13 -25.11 4.38
C ASP A 14 21.11 -23.97 4.18
N LYS A 15 21.58 -22.78 3.77
CA LYS A 15 20.74 -21.60 3.50
C LYS A 15 20.41 -21.37 2.02
N SER A 16 20.67 -22.34 1.14
CA SER A 16 20.49 -22.19 -0.31
C SER A 16 19.05 -21.84 -0.73
N LEU A 17 18.06 -22.28 0.03
CA LEU A 17 16.63 -22.04 -0.26
C LEU A 17 16.11 -20.73 0.36
N ARG A 18 16.94 -19.96 1.06
CA ARG A 18 16.51 -18.78 1.81
C ARG A 18 15.77 -17.75 0.95
N SER A 19 16.26 -17.48 -0.26
CA SER A 19 15.65 -16.52 -1.20
C SER A 19 14.26 -16.97 -1.66
N VAL A 20 14.06 -18.26 -1.93
CA VAL A 20 12.76 -18.80 -2.37
C VAL A 20 11.74 -18.69 -1.24
N ILE A 21 12.15 -19.06 -0.02
CA ILE A 21 11.30 -18.99 1.17
C ILE A 21 10.98 -17.53 1.52
N GLU A 22 11.93 -16.62 1.34
CA GLU A 22 11.72 -15.18 1.55
C GLU A 22 10.67 -14.60 0.63
N LYS A 23 10.71 -14.93 -0.67
CA LYS A 23 9.74 -14.45 -1.64
C LYS A 23 8.32 -14.85 -1.25
N ALA A 24 8.12 -16.09 -0.82
CA ALA A 24 6.85 -16.56 -0.27
C ALA A 24 6.44 -15.80 1.00
N TYR A 25 7.37 -15.60 1.93
CA TYR A 25 7.14 -14.86 3.16
C TYR A 25 6.77 -13.39 2.91
N HIS A 26 7.36 -12.75 1.90
CA HIS A 26 7.01 -11.38 1.53
C HIS A 26 5.56 -11.25 1.07
N VAL A 27 5.01 -12.27 0.40
CA VAL A 27 3.62 -12.30 -0.07
C VAL A 27 2.64 -12.73 1.03
N ARG A 28 3.04 -13.72 1.85
CA ARG A 28 2.24 -14.27 2.96
C ARG A 28 3.13 -14.44 4.19
N PRO A 29 3.27 -13.41 5.05
CA PRO A 29 4.18 -13.40 6.20
C PRO A 29 3.67 -14.23 7.39
N GLU A 30 3.17 -15.43 7.10
CA GLU A 30 2.62 -16.39 8.06
C GLU A 30 3.57 -17.59 8.17
N LEU A 31 4.51 -17.53 9.11
CA LEU A 31 5.55 -18.56 9.27
C LEU A 31 4.96 -19.97 9.42
N GLY A 32 3.91 -20.13 10.23
CA GLY A 32 3.24 -21.42 10.41
C GLY A 32 2.62 -21.98 9.12
N TYR A 33 2.04 -21.12 8.28
CA TYR A 33 1.48 -21.53 6.99
C TYR A 33 2.58 -21.98 6.02
N ILE A 34 3.67 -21.21 5.92
CA ILE A 34 4.83 -21.55 5.09
C ILE A 34 5.49 -22.85 5.57
N GLY A 35 5.74 -22.97 6.88
CA GLY A 35 6.36 -24.17 7.46
C GLY A 35 5.54 -25.43 7.20
N ARG A 36 4.21 -25.34 7.32
CA ARG A 36 3.30 -26.44 6.99
C ARG A 36 3.40 -26.85 5.52
N LEU A 37 3.30 -25.90 4.58
CA LEU A 37 3.41 -26.20 3.14
C LEU A 37 4.75 -26.82 2.79
N ILE A 38 5.85 -26.30 3.33
CA ILE A 38 7.19 -26.86 3.12
C ILE A 38 7.25 -28.31 3.64
N LYS A 39 6.62 -28.60 4.79
CA LYS A 39 6.64 -29.93 5.40
C LYS A 39 5.77 -30.94 4.65
N GLU A 40 4.62 -30.51 4.14
CA GLU A 40 3.64 -31.36 3.45
C GLU A 40 4.01 -31.59 1.98
N ASP A 41 4.38 -30.51 1.26
CA ASP A 41 4.47 -30.51 -0.21
C ASP A 41 5.87 -30.10 -0.72
N GLY A 42 6.84 -29.86 0.18
CA GLY A 42 8.20 -29.46 -0.18
C GLY A 42 8.32 -28.03 -0.70
N ILE A 43 9.51 -27.67 -1.21
CA ILE A 43 9.85 -26.28 -1.58
C ILE A 43 9.04 -25.75 -2.78
N SER A 44 8.68 -26.61 -3.72
CA SER A 44 7.94 -26.22 -4.94
C SER A 44 6.54 -25.69 -4.65
N SER A 45 5.97 -26.05 -3.49
CA SER A 45 4.68 -25.52 -3.02
C SER A 45 4.67 -24.00 -2.86
N LEU A 46 5.83 -23.40 -2.60
CA LEU A 46 5.97 -21.96 -2.37
C LEU A 46 5.76 -21.13 -3.64
N GLU A 47 5.94 -21.72 -4.84
CA GLU A 47 5.73 -21.03 -6.12
C GLU A 47 4.26 -20.64 -6.34
N LYS A 48 3.33 -21.37 -5.70
CA LYS A 48 1.89 -21.15 -5.80
C LYS A 48 1.38 -20.12 -4.79
N ILE A 49 2.25 -19.62 -3.89
CA ILE A 49 1.83 -18.66 -2.87
C ILE A 49 1.49 -17.33 -3.52
N GLY A 50 0.24 -16.92 -3.31
CA GLY A 50 -0.27 -15.63 -3.72
C GLY A 50 -0.87 -14.85 -2.54
N PRO A 51 -1.20 -13.57 -2.79
CA PRO A 51 -1.95 -12.75 -1.85
C PRO A 51 -3.24 -13.44 -1.39
N LYS A 52 -3.59 -13.23 -0.13
CA LYS A 52 -4.90 -13.62 0.43
C LYS A 52 -5.47 -12.46 1.20
N VAL A 53 -6.71 -12.11 0.90
CA VAL A 53 -7.40 -11.00 1.60
C VAL A 53 -7.40 -11.27 3.11
N PHE A 54 -7.12 -10.22 3.88
CA PHE A 54 -6.91 -10.21 5.34
C PHE A 54 -5.64 -10.88 5.86
N THR A 55 -4.73 -11.33 4.99
CA THR A 55 -3.32 -11.57 5.34
C THR A 55 -2.48 -10.45 4.73
N PRO A 56 -1.82 -9.60 5.53
CA PRO A 56 -1.04 -8.49 4.99
C PRO A 56 0.17 -8.97 4.19
N ILE A 57 0.60 -8.20 3.20
CA ILE A 57 1.78 -8.40 2.37
C ILE A 57 2.88 -7.47 2.88
N ILE A 58 4.14 -7.92 2.89
CA ILE A 58 5.28 -7.08 3.25
C ILE A 58 5.33 -5.88 2.29
N MET A 59 5.24 -4.67 2.84
CA MET A 59 5.17 -3.45 2.04
C MET A 59 6.51 -3.12 1.38
N MET A 60 6.50 -2.84 0.07
CA MET A 60 7.66 -2.43 -0.72
C MET A 60 8.24 -1.12 -0.18
N ARG A 61 9.57 -1.03 -0.10
CA ARG A 61 10.28 0.18 0.36
C ARG A 61 10.85 0.94 -0.83
N ALA A 62 10.99 2.25 -0.68
CA ALA A 62 11.69 3.09 -1.64
C ALA A 62 13.16 3.23 -1.25
N GLU A 63 14.03 3.25 -2.24
CA GLU A 63 15.42 3.70 -2.09
C GLU A 63 15.48 5.23 -2.14
N ARG A 64 16.45 5.81 -1.43
CA ARG A 64 16.71 7.26 -1.46
C ARG A 64 17.90 7.52 -2.39
N LEU A 65 17.69 8.40 -3.36
CA LEU A 65 18.76 8.91 -4.23
C LEU A 65 18.94 10.42 -4.01
N SER A 66 20.12 10.92 -4.37
CA SER A 66 20.53 12.29 -4.04
C SER A 66 20.15 13.33 -5.10
N SER A 67 19.81 12.89 -6.33
CA SER A 67 19.44 13.81 -7.42
C SER A 67 18.45 13.20 -8.42
N ALA A 68 17.71 14.06 -9.12
CA ALA A 68 16.82 13.68 -10.21
C ALA A 68 17.55 12.95 -11.35
N LYS A 69 18.80 13.33 -11.62
CA LYS A 69 19.64 12.68 -12.64
C LYS A 69 19.97 11.24 -12.27
N GLU A 70 20.28 10.97 -11.00
CA GLU A 70 20.51 9.61 -10.50
C GLU A 70 19.24 8.76 -10.57
N ILE A 71 18.10 9.32 -10.18
CA ILE A 71 16.79 8.65 -10.28
C ILE A 71 16.55 8.18 -11.73
N LEU A 72 16.61 9.09 -12.70
CA LEU A 72 16.37 8.73 -14.11
C LEU A 72 17.45 7.83 -14.69
N LYS A 73 18.70 7.93 -14.22
CA LYS A 73 19.75 6.98 -14.61
C LYS A 73 19.44 5.57 -14.14
N GLN A 74 18.87 5.40 -12.94
CA GLN A 74 18.59 4.08 -12.36
C GLN A 74 17.29 3.46 -12.90
N ILE A 75 16.21 4.22 -13.00
CA ILE A 75 14.88 3.68 -13.34
C ILE A 75 14.35 4.14 -14.71
N GLY A 76 15.07 5.01 -15.42
CA GLY A 76 14.64 5.56 -16.70
C GLY A 76 13.39 6.43 -16.56
N LYS A 77 12.60 6.50 -17.63
CA LYS A 77 11.28 7.16 -17.63
C LYS A 77 10.38 6.56 -16.54
N CYS A 78 9.83 7.41 -15.70
CA CYS A 78 9.13 6.99 -14.48
C CYS A 78 7.76 7.67 -14.35
N LEU A 79 6.97 7.16 -13.40
CA LEU A 79 5.77 7.82 -12.90
C LEU A 79 6.09 8.40 -11.53
N VAL A 80 5.73 9.66 -11.33
CA VAL A 80 6.11 10.45 -10.16
C VAL A 80 4.85 10.79 -9.38
N GLU A 81 4.88 10.49 -8.10
CA GLU A 81 3.79 10.74 -7.15
C GLU A 81 4.29 11.62 -6.00
N PRO A 82 3.41 12.38 -5.32
CA PRO A 82 3.79 13.07 -4.11
C PRO A 82 4.23 12.09 -3.02
N LYS A 83 5.28 12.44 -2.28
CA LYS A 83 5.65 11.75 -1.04
C LYS A 83 4.83 12.33 0.10
N PHE A 84 3.72 11.65 0.37
CA PHE A 84 2.80 11.99 1.46
C PHE A 84 3.40 11.68 2.83
N ASP A 85 3.08 12.52 3.82
CA ASP A 85 3.56 12.39 5.20
C ASP A 85 2.40 11.99 6.14
N GLY A 86 2.19 10.68 6.30
CA GLY A 86 1.02 10.18 7.01
C GLY A 86 1.17 8.75 7.52
N PHE A 87 0.06 8.01 7.48
CA PHE A 87 0.05 6.60 7.82
C PHE A 87 -0.07 5.76 6.56
N ARG A 88 1.01 5.05 6.21
CA ARG A 88 0.91 3.99 5.20
C ARG A 88 -0.01 2.87 5.67
N LEU A 89 -1.09 2.67 4.92
CA LEU A 89 -2.09 1.65 5.18
C LEU A 89 -2.17 0.68 3.99
N GLN A 90 -2.10 -0.61 4.27
CA GLN A 90 -2.50 -1.65 3.34
C GLN A 90 -3.96 -2.02 3.64
N VAL A 91 -4.81 -1.74 2.67
CA VAL A 91 -6.26 -1.88 2.77
C VAL A 91 -6.67 -3.18 2.14
N HIS A 92 -7.39 -3.99 2.91
CA HIS A 92 -8.00 -5.22 2.44
C HIS A 92 -9.51 -5.06 2.52
N LEU A 93 -10.20 -5.39 1.43
CA LEU A 93 -11.65 -5.43 1.40
C LEU A 93 -12.11 -6.77 0.83
N ARG A 94 -13.17 -7.32 1.42
CA ARG A 94 -13.99 -8.38 0.84
C ARG A 94 -15.47 -8.05 1.02
N SER A 95 -16.22 -8.00 -0.07
CA SER A 95 -17.69 -7.97 -0.05
C SER A 95 -18.22 -9.40 0.01
N ASP A 96 -19.22 -9.65 0.86
CA ASP A 96 -19.92 -10.92 0.83
C ASP A 96 -20.85 -11.01 -0.40
N PRO A 97 -20.90 -12.15 -1.11
CA PRO A 97 -21.88 -12.38 -2.16
C PRO A 97 -23.35 -12.25 -1.71
N LEU A 98 -23.64 -12.41 -0.41
CA LEU A 98 -24.98 -12.41 0.16
C LEU A 98 -25.55 -11.00 0.46
N GLY A 99 -24.77 -9.92 0.29
CA GLY A 99 -25.28 -8.55 0.40
C GLY A 99 -24.24 -7.48 0.74
N SER A 100 -24.52 -6.22 0.41
CA SER A 100 -23.63 -5.07 0.64
C SER A 100 -23.36 -4.76 2.12
N ASP A 101 -24.22 -5.22 3.02
CA ASP A 101 -24.11 -4.96 4.47
C ASP A 101 -23.03 -5.82 5.14
N LEU A 102 -22.42 -6.74 4.38
CA LEU A 102 -21.39 -7.67 4.85
C LEU A 102 -19.98 -7.33 4.31
N ILE A 103 -19.75 -6.11 3.81
CA ILE A 103 -18.42 -5.66 3.39
C ILE A 103 -17.49 -5.61 4.62
N LYS A 104 -16.48 -6.47 4.62
CA LYS A 104 -15.42 -6.48 5.63
C LYS A 104 -14.20 -5.73 5.09
N VAL A 105 -13.74 -4.76 5.86
CA VAL A 105 -12.51 -4.02 5.60
C VAL A 105 -11.52 -4.28 6.73
N LYS A 106 -10.24 -4.45 6.39
CA LYS A 106 -9.14 -4.38 7.34
C LYS A 106 -8.08 -3.40 6.85
N LEU A 107 -7.46 -2.72 7.81
CA LEU A 107 -6.36 -1.79 7.58
C LEU A 107 -5.14 -2.31 8.32
N PHE A 108 -4.04 -2.53 7.60
CA PHE A 108 -2.76 -2.91 8.20
C PHE A 108 -1.77 -1.77 8.08
N SER A 109 -1.07 -1.48 9.18
CA SER A 109 -0.03 -0.45 9.20
C SER A 109 1.27 -0.93 8.53
N ARG A 110 2.27 -0.05 8.45
CA ARG A 110 3.62 -0.40 7.95
C ARG A 110 4.29 -1.58 8.66
N SER A 111 3.98 -1.81 9.93
CA SER A 111 4.48 -2.96 10.69
C SER A 111 3.55 -4.18 10.60
N LEU A 112 2.57 -4.15 9.70
CA LEU A 112 1.56 -5.19 9.46
C LEU A 112 0.59 -5.41 10.64
N GLU A 113 0.54 -4.48 11.59
CA GLU A 113 -0.44 -4.49 12.69
C GLU A 113 -1.83 -4.12 12.17
N ASP A 114 -2.87 -4.84 12.64
CA ASP A 114 -4.28 -4.50 12.37
C ASP A 114 -4.66 -3.22 13.12
N VAL A 115 -4.85 -2.14 12.36
CA VAL A 115 -5.19 -0.81 12.87
C VAL A 115 -6.61 -0.40 12.47
N THR A 116 -7.44 -1.35 12.04
CA THR A 116 -8.78 -1.11 11.48
C THR A 116 -9.64 -0.25 12.41
N TYR A 117 -9.65 -0.56 13.70
CA TYR A 117 -10.46 0.15 14.70
C TYR A 117 -10.06 1.63 14.87
N MET A 118 -8.82 2.01 14.53
CA MET A 118 -8.31 3.38 14.72
C MET A 118 -8.82 4.36 13.65
N TYR A 119 -9.27 3.85 12.50
CA TYR A 119 -9.58 4.68 11.32
C TYR A 119 -10.97 4.33 10.73
N PRO A 120 -12.06 4.51 11.50
CA PRO A 120 -13.40 4.15 11.05
C PRO A 120 -13.87 4.98 9.84
N ASP A 121 -13.44 6.24 9.74
CA ASP A 121 -13.70 7.10 8.59
C ASP A 121 -13.08 6.54 7.29
N ILE A 122 -11.85 6.02 7.35
CA ILE A 122 -11.21 5.33 6.22
C ILE A 122 -11.97 4.05 5.88
N VAL A 123 -12.35 3.24 6.87
CA VAL A 123 -13.15 2.02 6.66
C VAL A 123 -14.45 2.34 5.91
N GLU A 124 -15.19 3.34 6.36
CA GLU A 124 -16.45 3.74 5.74
C GLU A 124 -16.23 4.34 4.34
N GLY A 125 -15.17 5.10 4.15
CA GLY A 125 -14.74 5.58 2.83
C GLY A 125 -14.48 4.44 1.85
N VAL A 126 -13.72 3.44 2.27
CA VAL A 126 -13.39 2.25 1.48
C VAL A 126 -14.65 1.49 1.09
N LYS A 127 -15.56 1.22 2.03
CA LYS A 127 -16.86 0.56 1.75
C LYS A 127 -17.68 1.29 0.70
N LYS A 128 -17.74 2.63 0.76
CA LYS A 128 -18.56 3.46 -0.13
C LYS A 128 -17.94 3.61 -1.53
N GLN A 129 -16.62 3.73 -1.59
CA GLN A 129 -15.94 4.18 -2.80
C GLN A 129 -15.29 3.06 -3.60
N VAL A 130 -14.91 1.93 -2.99
CA VAL A 130 -14.23 0.85 -3.70
C VAL A 130 -15.23 -0.08 -4.40
N LYS A 131 -15.02 -0.32 -5.70
CA LYS A 131 -15.84 -1.16 -6.59
C LYS A 131 -15.22 -2.53 -6.83
N ALA A 132 -14.90 -3.26 -5.77
CA ALA A 132 -14.30 -4.59 -5.87
C ALA A 132 -15.02 -5.58 -4.96
N LYS A 133 -15.06 -6.86 -5.39
CA LYS A 133 -15.49 -7.94 -4.51
C LYS A 133 -14.40 -8.28 -3.52
N GLU A 134 -13.16 -8.33 -3.99
CA GLU A 134 -11.97 -8.56 -3.18
C GLU A 134 -10.84 -7.69 -3.69
N ILE A 135 -10.13 -7.00 -2.80
CA ILE A 135 -9.02 -6.13 -3.18
C ILE A 135 -8.00 -6.01 -2.05
N ILE A 136 -6.73 -5.88 -2.44
CA ILE A 136 -5.64 -5.44 -1.58
C ILE A 136 -4.93 -4.30 -2.28
N PHE A 137 -4.91 -3.13 -1.66
CA PHE A 137 -4.26 -1.93 -2.19
C PHE A 137 -3.58 -1.16 -1.06
N GLU A 138 -2.69 -0.24 -1.42
CA GLU A 138 -2.00 0.61 -0.44
C GLU A 138 -2.23 2.08 -0.72
N GLY A 139 -2.18 2.86 0.36
CA GLY A 139 -2.22 4.30 0.32
C GLY A 139 -1.65 4.94 1.57
N GLU A 140 -1.51 6.26 1.53
CA GLU A 140 -1.11 7.07 2.68
C GLU A 140 -2.33 7.81 3.24
N ALA A 141 -2.62 7.63 4.52
CA ALA A 141 -3.68 8.37 5.21
C ALA A 141 -3.12 9.64 5.87
N ILE A 142 -3.63 10.81 5.49
CA ILE A 142 -3.16 12.12 5.97
C ILE A 142 -4.34 12.91 6.53
N GLY A 143 -4.10 13.68 7.59
CA GLY A 143 -5.07 14.64 8.11
C GLY A 143 -5.43 15.69 7.06
N TYR A 144 -6.72 16.01 6.95
CA TYR A 144 -7.21 16.93 5.95
C TYR A 144 -8.18 17.94 6.56
N ASN A 145 -7.91 19.22 6.38
CA ASN A 145 -8.81 20.27 6.82
C ASN A 145 -9.87 20.51 5.73
N VAL A 146 -11.10 20.07 5.98
CA VAL A 146 -12.20 20.16 5.01
C VAL A 146 -12.62 21.61 4.72
N LYS A 147 -12.36 22.54 5.64
CA LYS A 147 -12.73 23.96 5.48
C LYS A 147 -11.73 24.70 4.59
N THR A 148 -10.43 24.46 4.78
CA THR A 148 -9.37 25.15 4.03
C THR A 148 -8.92 24.38 2.79
N GLY A 149 -9.20 23.07 2.73
CA GLY A 149 -8.71 22.19 1.68
C GLY A 149 -7.24 21.79 1.83
N ALA A 150 -6.61 22.09 2.97
CA ALA A 150 -5.19 21.84 3.20
C ALA A 150 -4.92 20.50 3.89
N PHE A 151 -3.76 19.91 3.60
CA PHE A 151 -3.22 18.78 4.36
C PHE A 151 -2.69 19.25 5.70
N LEU A 152 -2.87 18.43 6.72
CA LEU A 152 -2.30 18.69 8.03
C LEU A 152 -0.87 18.13 8.11
N PRO A 153 0.05 18.83 8.79
CA PRO A 153 1.37 18.30 9.10
C PRO A 153 1.28 16.95 9.84
N PHE A 154 2.34 16.15 9.74
CA PHE A 154 2.37 14.84 10.41
C PHE A 154 2.19 14.93 11.93
N GLN A 155 2.71 15.98 12.57
CA GLN A 155 2.56 16.22 14.01
C GLN A 155 1.09 16.37 14.45
N GLU A 156 0.22 16.85 13.56
CA GLU A 156 -1.22 16.90 13.82
C GLU A 156 -1.89 15.58 13.40
N THR A 157 -1.53 15.04 12.24
CA THR A 157 -2.04 13.76 11.75
C THR A 157 -1.80 12.61 12.74
N VAL A 158 -0.65 12.58 13.43
CA VAL A 158 -0.30 11.53 14.40
C VAL A 158 -1.30 11.44 15.56
N GLN A 159 -2.02 12.52 15.86
CA GLN A 159 -3.06 12.53 16.89
C GLN A 159 -4.21 11.59 16.57
N ARG A 160 -4.37 11.13 15.31
CA ARG A 160 -5.35 10.12 14.92
C ARG A 160 -4.97 8.69 15.32
N LYS A 161 -3.71 8.43 15.70
CA LYS A 161 -3.25 7.12 16.15
C LYS A 161 -3.62 6.89 17.63
N ARG A 162 -4.90 6.61 17.91
CA ARG A 162 -5.45 6.44 19.28
C ARG A 162 -6.24 5.13 19.42
N LYS A 163 -6.49 4.75 20.68
CA LYS A 163 -7.33 3.59 21.07
C LYS A 163 -8.64 3.99 21.77
N TYR A 164 -8.85 5.29 22.01
CA TYR A 164 -9.99 5.86 22.72
C TYR A 164 -10.47 7.11 21.99
N GLU A 165 -11.73 7.50 22.18
CA GLU A 165 -12.37 8.70 21.60
C GLU A 165 -12.26 8.79 20.06
N ILE A 166 -12.19 7.62 19.40
CA ILE A 166 -11.84 7.51 17.99
C ILE A 166 -12.85 8.24 17.11
N GLU A 167 -14.14 8.15 17.41
CA GLU A 167 -15.22 8.79 16.67
C GLU A 167 -15.19 10.31 16.80
N ALA A 168 -14.80 10.83 17.97
CA ALA A 168 -14.67 12.26 18.20
C ALA A 168 -13.45 12.80 17.44
N THR A 169 -12.28 12.17 17.60
CA THR A 169 -11.07 12.60 16.90
C THR A 169 -11.19 12.44 15.38
N ALA A 170 -11.94 11.45 14.88
CA ALA A 170 -12.19 11.30 13.45
C ALA A 170 -13.01 12.44 12.85
N LYS A 171 -13.89 13.09 13.64
CA LYS A 171 -14.63 14.27 13.22
C LYS A 171 -13.77 15.53 13.25
N GLU A 172 -12.90 15.65 14.25
CA GLU A 172 -12.00 16.80 14.40
C GLU A 172 -10.89 16.81 13.33
N ILE A 173 -10.27 15.64 13.12
CA ILE A 173 -9.13 15.47 12.20
C ILE A 173 -9.49 14.39 11.17
N PRO A 174 -10.35 14.67 10.19
CA PRO A 174 -10.73 13.66 9.21
C PRO A 174 -9.53 13.29 8.33
N LEU A 175 -9.37 11.99 8.04
CA LEU A 175 -8.28 11.52 7.19
C LEU A 175 -8.71 11.44 5.72
N ARG A 176 -7.74 11.53 4.83
CA ARG A 176 -7.84 11.17 3.41
C ARG A 176 -6.81 10.12 3.08
N LEU A 177 -7.24 9.05 2.43
CA LEU A 177 -6.37 7.96 1.97
C LEU A 177 -6.00 8.18 0.50
N PHE A 178 -4.75 8.52 0.25
CA PHE A 178 -4.18 8.65 -1.09
C PHE A 178 -3.66 7.31 -1.58
N SER A 179 -4.46 6.62 -2.37
CA SER A 179 -4.20 5.28 -2.89
C SER A 179 -3.19 5.32 -4.03
N PHE A 180 -2.14 4.52 -3.94
CA PHE A 180 -1.01 4.58 -4.87
C PHE A 180 -0.52 3.22 -5.39
N GLU A 181 -1.03 2.10 -4.88
CA GLU A 181 -0.59 0.76 -5.30
C GLU A 181 -1.69 -0.30 -5.18
N LEU A 182 -1.72 -1.26 -6.10
CA LEU A 182 -2.66 -2.39 -6.11
C LEU A 182 -1.91 -3.71 -6.11
N LEU A 183 -2.26 -4.61 -5.19
CA LEU A 183 -1.57 -5.89 -5.00
C LEU A 183 -2.43 -7.10 -5.37
N TYR A 184 -3.75 -6.99 -5.24
CA TYR A 184 -4.70 -8.06 -5.52
C TYR A 184 -6.06 -7.49 -5.89
N LEU A 185 -6.75 -8.11 -6.85
CA LEU A 185 -8.10 -7.70 -7.25
C LEU A 185 -8.89 -8.91 -7.78
N ASN A 186 -10.02 -9.21 -7.13
CA ASN A 186 -11.02 -10.19 -7.55
C ASN A 186 -10.43 -11.52 -8.06
N GLY A 187 -9.66 -12.22 -7.22
CA GLY A 187 -9.03 -13.49 -7.60
C GLY A 187 -7.66 -13.36 -8.28
N LYS A 188 -7.27 -12.17 -8.74
CA LYS A 188 -6.05 -11.97 -9.53
C LYS A 188 -4.92 -11.39 -8.69
N ASN A 189 -3.75 -12.02 -8.77
CA ASN A 189 -2.50 -11.51 -8.20
C ASN A 189 -1.91 -10.42 -9.09
N PHE A 190 -1.66 -9.24 -8.53
CA PHE A 190 -1.08 -8.10 -9.25
C PHE A 190 0.40 -7.85 -8.89
N ILE A 191 1.00 -8.53 -7.92
CA ILE A 191 2.38 -8.28 -7.46
C ILE A 191 3.39 -8.31 -8.61
N ASN A 192 3.28 -9.31 -9.49
CA ASN A 192 4.21 -9.47 -10.63
C ASN A 192 3.78 -8.73 -11.90
N LYS A 193 2.71 -7.91 -11.85
CA LYS A 193 2.29 -7.05 -12.96
C LYS A 193 3.10 -5.77 -12.97
N SER A 194 3.23 -5.14 -14.13
CA SER A 194 3.91 -3.83 -14.23
C SER A 194 3.18 -2.76 -13.42
N PHE A 195 3.91 -1.78 -12.91
CA PHE A 195 3.31 -0.69 -12.12
C PHE A 195 2.19 0.03 -12.89
N ILE A 196 2.32 0.21 -14.20
CA ILE A 196 1.26 0.81 -15.03
C ILE A 196 -0.02 -0.04 -15.08
N GLU A 197 0.09 -1.37 -15.13
CA GLU A 197 -1.06 -2.28 -15.06
C GLU A 197 -1.73 -2.22 -13.68
N ARG A 198 -0.93 -2.23 -12.61
CA ARG A 198 -1.43 -2.14 -11.22
C ARG A 198 -2.13 -0.81 -10.98
N ARG A 199 -1.52 0.29 -11.43
CA ARG A 199 -2.09 1.63 -11.33
C ARG A 199 -3.41 1.74 -12.07
N LYS A 200 -3.48 1.29 -13.33
CA LYS A 200 -4.72 1.34 -14.10
C LYS A 200 -5.85 0.55 -13.40
N ALA A 201 -5.55 -0.66 -12.92
CA ALA A 201 -6.53 -1.47 -12.22
C ALA A 201 -6.99 -0.83 -10.88
N LEU A 202 -6.11 -0.08 -10.19
CA LEU A 202 -6.47 0.69 -9.00
C LEU A 202 -7.45 1.82 -9.34
N GLU A 203 -7.15 2.58 -10.39
CA GLU A 203 -8.00 3.69 -10.87
C GLU A 203 -9.39 3.21 -11.24
N ASP A 204 -9.48 2.10 -11.97
CA ASP A 204 -10.75 1.49 -12.40
C ASP A 204 -11.55 0.93 -11.18
N SER A 205 -10.88 0.66 -10.05
CA SER A 205 -11.49 0.08 -8.84
C SER A 205 -12.01 1.11 -7.84
N ILE A 206 -11.71 2.41 -7.99
CA ILE A 206 -12.07 3.45 -7.01
C ILE A 206 -13.04 4.47 -7.62
N LYS A 207 -14.19 4.69 -6.96
CA LYS A 207 -15.07 5.84 -7.22
C LYS A 207 -14.39 7.11 -6.74
N THR A 208 -14.01 7.97 -7.68
CA THR A 208 -13.54 9.33 -7.38
C THR A 208 -14.51 10.37 -7.91
N THR A 209 -14.67 11.44 -7.14
CA THR A 209 -15.34 12.68 -7.57
C THR A 209 -14.35 13.81 -7.85
N LYS A 210 -13.05 13.53 -7.67
CA LYS A 210 -11.94 14.49 -7.69
C LYS A 210 -12.17 15.70 -6.79
N ASN A 211 -12.88 15.46 -5.69
CA ASN A 211 -13.21 16.47 -4.70
C ASN A 211 -12.93 15.92 -3.31
N LEU A 212 -11.74 16.25 -2.78
CA LEU A 212 -11.27 15.82 -1.46
C LEU A 212 -12.16 16.29 -0.30
N SER A 213 -13.05 17.26 -0.49
CA SER A 213 -14.04 17.59 0.55
C SER A 213 -15.16 16.53 0.68
N LYS A 214 -15.40 15.75 -0.38
CA LYS A 214 -16.50 14.77 -0.48
C LYS A 214 -16.03 13.31 -0.54
N GLU A 215 -14.76 13.06 -0.81
CA GLU A 215 -14.20 11.70 -0.90
C GLU A 215 -13.19 11.44 0.21
N THR A 216 -13.20 10.24 0.77
CA THR A 216 -12.23 9.80 1.79
C THR A 216 -11.08 9.04 1.14
N VAL A 217 -11.38 8.19 0.17
CA VAL A 217 -10.39 7.45 -0.62
C VAL A 217 -10.15 8.20 -1.93
N ALA A 218 -8.95 8.70 -2.11
CA ALA A 218 -8.50 9.39 -3.32
C ALA A 218 -7.42 8.57 -4.03
N LEU A 219 -7.17 8.88 -5.29
CA LEU A 219 -6.00 8.38 -6.00
C LEU A 219 -4.86 9.38 -5.81
N ALA A 220 -3.65 8.88 -5.54
CA ALA A 220 -2.47 9.72 -5.57
C ALA A 220 -2.31 10.35 -6.97
N ASP A 221 -1.98 11.65 -7.00
CA ASP A 221 -1.57 12.35 -8.21
C ASP A 221 -0.38 11.64 -8.84
N GLN A 222 -0.34 11.59 -10.17
CA GLN A 222 0.73 10.94 -10.89
C GLN A 222 1.10 11.70 -12.16
N GLU A 223 2.40 11.86 -12.41
CA GLU A 223 2.92 12.46 -13.63
C GLU A 223 4.02 11.60 -14.25
N LYS A 224 3.99 11.42 -15.57
CA LYS A 224 5.03 10.71 -16.31
C LYS A 224 6.20 11.65 -16.62
N VAL A 225 7.40 11.29 -16.18
CA VAL A 225 8.59 12.15 -16.31
C VAL A 225 9.75 11.39 -16.94
N ASP A 226 10.47 12.05 -17.85
CA ASP A 226 11.65 11.54 -18.54
C ASP A 226 12.85 12.49 -18.53
N ARG A 227 12.76 13.63 -17.82
CA ARG A 227 13.82 14.65 -17.76
C ARG A 227 14.08 15.12 -16.33
N PRO A 228 15.36 15.29 -15.91
CA PRO A 228 15.70 15.64 -14.53
C PRO A 228 15.08 16.95 -14.04
N ALA A 229 15.12 18.01 -14.87
CA ALA A 229 14.57 19.32 -14.51
C ALA A 229 13.08 19.23 -14.10
N ARG A 230 12.29 18.38 -14.77
CA ARG A 230 10.88 18.23 -14.42
C ARG A 230 10.67 17.49 -13.10
N LEU A 231 11.56 16.55 -12.74
CA LEU A 231 11.53 15.91 -11.41
C LEU A 231 11.84 16.93 -10.31
N GLU A 232 12.81 17.81 -10.54
CA GLU A 232 13.20 18.88 -9.61
C GLU A 232 12.04 19.88 -9.42
N ASP A 233 11.41 20.33 -10.52
CA ASP A 233 10.22 21.19 -10.45
C ASP A 233 9.10 20.56 -9.62
N LEU A 234 8.85 19.25 -9.83
CA LEU A 234 7.83 18.52 -9.08
C LEU A 234 8.21 18.38 -7.61
N PHE A 235 9.47 18.07 -7.31
CA PHE A 235 9.97 18.02 -5.94
C PHE A 235 9.77 19.35 -5.22
N ASP A 236 10.25 20.45 -5.80
CA ASP A 236 10.12 21.79 -5.23
C ASP A 236 8.66 22.20 -5.05
N LYS A 237 7.80 21.88 -6.02
CA LYS A 237 6.36 22.11 -5.90
C LYS A 237 5.78 21.34 -4.72
N ARG A 238 6.07 20.04 -4.58
CA ARG A 238 5.49 19.23 -3.49
C ARG A 238 5.99 19.66 -2.11
N VAL A 239 7.25 20.10 -2.01
CA VAL A 239 7.79 20.69 -0.78
C VAL A 239 7.09 22.01 -0.45
N LYS A 240 6.84 22.88 -1.44
CA LYS A 240 6.05 24.11 -1.25
C LYS A 240 4.61 23.84 -0.85
N ASP A 241 4.03 22.74 -1.33
CA ASP A 241 2.69 22.26 -0.94
C ASP A 241 2.67 21.63 0.48
N GLY A 242 3.80 21.59 1.19
CA GLY A 242 3.92 21.06 2.55
C GLY A 242 4.11 19.54 2.65
N LEU A 243 4.44 18.87 1.55
CA LEU A 243 4.73 17.43 1.50
C LEU A 243 6.23 17.15 1.58
N GLU A 244 6.62 15.89 1.80
CA GLU A 244 8.04 15.51 1.97
C GLU A 244 8.84 15.47 0.66
N GLY A 245 8.17 15.63 -0.49
CA GLY A 245 8.78 15.59 -1.83
C GLY A 245 8.04 14.67 -2.78
N ILE A 246 8.77 13.80 -3.48
CA ILE A 246 8.24 12.89 -4.51
C ILE A 246 8.70 11.45 -4.32
N ILE A 247 7.92 10.52 -4.88
CA ILE A 247 8.30 9.12 -5.10
C ILE A 247 8.31 8.87 -6.61
N ALA A 248 9.44 8.40 -7.14
CA ALA A 248 9.56 8.03 -8.54
C ALA A 248 9.49 6.50 -8.69
N LYS A 249 8.56 6.03 -9.51
CA LYS A 249 8.28 4.60 -9.72
C LYS A 249 8.60 4.19 -11.15
N LYS A 250 9.32 3.08 -11.30
CA LYS A 250 9.63 2.49 -12.60
C LYS A 250 8.34 1.98 -13.25
N ILE A 251 8.07 2.36 -14.50
CA ILE A 251 6.78 2.11 -15.18
C ILE A 251 6.46 0.61 -15.32
N ASP A 252 7.46 -0.16 -15.70
CA ASP A 252 7.43 -1.61 -15.89
C ASP A 252 7.88 -2.38 -14.63
N GLY A 253 8.11 -1.68 -13.51
CA GLY A 253 8.53 -2.30 -12.25
C GLY A 253 7.44 -3.18 -11.65
N VAL A 254 7.83 -4.35 -11.12
CA VAL A 254 6.97 -5.20 -10.28
C VAL A 254 6.93 -4.67 -8.84
N TYR A 255 6.01 -5.19 -8.02
CA TYR A 255 5.93 -4.86 -6.59
C TYR A 255 6.93 -5.68 -5.77
#